data_AF-D3FZS3-F1
#
_entry.id   AF-D3FZS3-F1
#
_cell.length_a   1.000
_cell.length_b   1.000
_cell.length_c   1.000
_cell.angle_alpha   90.00
_cell.angle_beta   90.00
_cell.angle_gamma   90.00
#
_symmetry.space_group_name_H-M   'P 1'
#
loop_
_entity.id
_entity.type
_entity.pdbx_description
1 polymer ?
#
loop_
_entity_poly.entity_id
_entity_poly.type
_entity_poly.pdbx_seq_one_letter_code
_entity_poly.pdbx_strand_id
1 'polypeptide(L)'
;MCHYQKGTKNEVAFVFSCPGAAEEAANKPAAGRTGNNLQQLLNILSKKYGEKIEWSREAITITNAWSHIEHRKLTGRTEATVREVLTEENLTRLEAELRPVEGLVITSGGMAALAVNALKSAGRIHNEVKVLHIRHLGLRALNQIKVDVRGEPILSVADQLAKDHSLSSPQAGRENTMKRLEVVAAEIGKELIIHEL
;
A
#
# COMPACT_ATOMS: atom_id res chain seq x y z
N MET A 1 5.50 -17.46 -5.45
CA MET A 1 6.39 -16.29 -5.34
C MET A 1 5.64 -15.27 -4.51
N CYS A 2 5.99 -15.08 -3.23
CA CYS A 2 5.17 -14.31 -2.29
C CYS A 2 5.37 -12.79 -2.35
N HIS A 3 6.34 -12.29 -3.12
CA HIS A 3 6.64 -10.86 -3.20
C HIS A 3 6.02 -10.13 -4.39
N TYR A 4 5.56 -10.85 -5.42
CA TYR A 4 5.14 -10.25 -6.69
C TYR A 4 3.88 -10.92 -7.24
N GLN A 5 2.98 -10.08 -7.77
CA GLN A 5 1.78 -10.44 -8.50
C GLN A 5 1.63 -9.44 -9.66
N LYS A 6 1.74 -9.91 -10.90
CA LYS A 6 1.51 -9.08 -12.09
C LYS A 6 0.02 -8.78 -12.25
N GLY A 7 -0.32 -7.53 -12.54
CA GLY A 7 -1.67 -7.12 -12.90
C GLY A 7 -2.04 -7.50 -14.33
N THR A 8 -3.34 -7.61 -14.62
CA THR A 8 -3.87 -7.73 -15.99
C THR A 8 -3.86 -6.39 -16.73
N LYS A 9 -3.77 -5.28 -15.99
CA LYS A 9 -3.59 -3.93 -16.52
C LYS A 9 -2.20 -3.40 -16.17
N ASN A 10 -1.76 -2.44 -16.98
CA ASN A 10 -0.46 -1.77 -16.85
C ASN A 10 -0.58 -0.39 -16.19
N GLU A 11 -1.78 0.00 -15.74
CA GLU A 11 -2.04 1.37 -15.30
C GLU A 11 -1.44 1.67 -13.92
N VAL A 12 -1.54 0.73 -12.98
CA VAL A 12 -1.18 0.96 -11.58
C VAL A 12 -0.36 -0.17 -11.01
N ALA A 13 0.66 0.19 -10.23
CA ALA A 13 1.35 -0.73 -9.32
C ALA A 13 1.33 -0.24 -7.87
N PHE A 14 1.22 -1.19 -6.94
CA PHE A 14 1.52 -0.98 -5.52
C PHE A 14 2.85 -1.64 -5.16
N VAL A 15 3.72 -0.89 -4.49
CA VAL A 15 5.01 -1.36 -3.97
C VAL A 15 4.98 -1.34 -2.45
N PHE A 16 5.13 -2.51 -1.83
CA PHE A 16 5.22 -2.69 -0.37
C PHE A 16 6.67 -2.88 0.08
N SER A 17 6.92 -3.01 1.39
CA SER A 17 8.29 -3.14 1.92
C SER A 17 8.91 -4.50 1.61
N CYS A 18 8.38 -5.56 2.22
CA CYS A 18 8.86 -6.94 2.09
C CYS A 18 7.74 -7.94 2.45
N PRO A 19 7.79 -9.18 1.93
CA PRO A 19 6.91 -10.26 2.40
C PRO A 19 7.13 -10.57 3.88
N GLY A 20 6.06 -10.88 4.61
CA GLY A 20 6.14 -11.44 5.96
C GLY A 20 5.55 -12.85 6.04
N ALA A 21 5.30 -13.31 7.26
CA ALA A 21 4.77 -14.66 7.53
C ALA A 21 3.41 -14.91 6.86
N ALA A 22 2.57 -13.88 6.71
CA ALA A 22 1.27 -14.03 6.06
C ALA A 22 1.40 -14.21 4.55
N GLU A 23 2.30 -13.45 3.92
CA GLU A 23 2.61 -13.56 2.49
C GLU A 23 3.28 -14.91 2.17
N GLU A 24 4.17 -15.38 3.05
CA GLU A 24 4.76 -16.72 2.96
C GLU A 24 3.66 -17.80 2.99
N ALA A 25 2.80 -17.80 4.00
CA ALA A 25 1.75 -18.80 4.14
C ALA A 25 0.72 -18.76 3.00
N ALA A 26 0.40 -17.57 2.48
CA ALA A 26 -0.56 -17.39 1.40
C ALA A 26 0.05 -17.46 -0.01
N ASN A 27 1.39 -17.55 -0.11
CA ASN A 27 2.17 -17.50 -1.35
C ASN A 27 1.77 -16.37 -2.31
N LYS A 28 1.45 -15.18 -1.76
CA LYS A 28 1.05 -13.99 -2.54
C LYS A 28 1.43 -12.70 -1.81
N PRO A 29 1.70 -11.59 -2.53
CA PRO A 29 2.06 -10.32 -1.91
C PRO A 29 0.89 -9.63 -1.24
N ALA A 30 1.21 -8.78 -0.26
CA ALA A 30 0.25 -8.03 0.55
C ALA A 30 -0.86 -8.95 1.04
N ALA A 31 -0.51 -9.86 1.94
CA ALA A 31 -1.42 -10.81 2.57
C ALA A 31 -1.70 -10.41 4.03
N GLY A 32 -2.52 -11.20 4.72
CA GLY A 32 -2.90 -10.91 6.10
C GLY A 32 -3.55 -9.54 6.27
N ARG A 33 -3.15 -8.79 7.31
CA ARG A 33 -3.77 -7.51 7.64
C ARG A 33 -3.51 -6.43 6.60
N THR A 34 -2.28 -6.32 6.09
CA THR A 34 -1.92 -5.38 5.03
C THR A 34 -2.74 -5.68 3.77
N GLY A 35 -2.88 -6.96 3.42
CA GLY A 35 -3.72 -7.40 2.30
C GLY A 35 -5.19 -7.04 2.43
N ASN A 36 -5.77 -7.26 3.63
CA ASN A 36 -7.15 -6.89 3.90
C ASN A 36 -7.38 -5.38 3.80
N ASN A 37 -6.42 -4.59 4.30
CA ASN A 37 -6.47 -3.14 4.20
C ASN A 37 -6.32 -2.65 2.76
N LEU A 38 -5.43 -3.28 1.96
CA LEU A 38 -5.32 -3.01 0.53
C LEU A 38 -6.64 -3.31 -0.18
N GLN A 39 -7.28 -4.46 0.09
CA GLN A 39 -8.57 -4.79 -0.53
C GLN A 39 -9.65 -3.74 -0.21
N GLN A 40 -9.73 -3.30 1.05
CA GLN A 40 -10.66 -2.25 1.46
C GLN A 40 -10.35 -0.92 0.77
N LEU A 41 -9.07 -0.54 0.66
CA LEU A 41 -8.65 0.64 -0.07
C LEU A 41 -9.05 0.58 -1.54
N LEU A 42 -8.80 -0.56 -2.22
CA LEU A 42 -9.19 -0.78 -3.61
C LEU A 42 -10.71 -0.68 -3.80
N ASN A 43 -11.51 -1.20 -2.87
CA ASN A 43 -12.97 -1.05 -2.92
C ASN A 43 -13.40 0.43 -2.84
N ILE A 44 -12.75 1.23 -1.99
CA ILE A 44 -13.02 2.67 -1.89
C ILE A 44 -12.62 3.39 -3.19
N LEU A 45 -11.44 3.07 -3.73
CA LEU A 45 -10.93 3.66 -4.97
C LEU A 45 -11.79 3.26 -6.17
N SER A 46 -12.19 2.00 -6.28
CA SER A 46 -13.11 1.50 -7.32
C SER A 46 -14.43 2.26 -7.29
N LYS A 47 -15.02 2.47 -6.10
CA LYS A 47 -16.27 3.21 -5.97
C LYS A 47 -16.15 4.69 -6.37
N LYS A 48 -15.00 5.33 -6.13
CA LYS A 48 -14.81 6.77 -6.36
C LYS A 48 -14.20 7.11 -7.73
N TYR A 49 -13.36 6.23 -8.25
CA TYR A 49 -12.47 6.49 -9.40
C TYR A 49 -12.45 5.31 -10.39
N GLY A 50 -13.37 4.35 -10.25
CA GLY A 50 -13.42 3.13 -11.07
C GLY A 50 -13.78 3.34 -12.54
N GLU A 51 -14.27 4.52 -12.90
CA GLU A 51 -14.55 4.86 -14.31
C GLU A 51 -13.27 5.00 -15.14
N LYS A 52 -12.14 5.34 -14.50
CA LYS A 52 -10.86 5.62 -15.18
C LYS A 52 -9.85 4.52 -15.02
N ILE A 53 -9.80 3.92 -13.83
CA ILE A 53 -8.81 2.91 -13.46
C ILE A 53 -9.56 1.72 -12.83
N GLU A 54 -9.22 0.52 -13.29
CA GLU A 54 -9.75 -0.70 -12.68
C GLU A 54 -9.03 -1.00 -11.35
N TRP A 55 -9.66 -0.64 -10.24
CA TRP A 55 -9.13 -0.87 -8.89
C TRP A 55 -9.50 -2.26 -8.34
N SER A 56 -8.98 -3.31 -8.97
CA SER A 56 -9.07 -4.70 -8.50
C SER A 56 -7.66 -5.25 -8.25
N ARG A 57 -7.52 -6.28 -7.40
CA ARG A 57 -6.20 -6.89 -7.17
C ARG A 57 -5.66 -7.54 -8.43
N GLU A 58 -6.55 -8.04 -9.27
CA GLU A 58 -6.26 -8.72 -10.53
C GLU A 58 -5.78 -7.71 -11.58
N ALA A 59 -6.36 -6.51 -11.61
CA ALA A 59 -5.98 -5.45 -12.54
C ALA A 59 -4.62 -4.82 -12.21
N ILE A 60 -4.31 -4.59 -10.93
CA ILE A 60 -3.09 -3.88 -10.54
C ILE A 60 -1.90 -4.82 -10.37
N THR A 61 -0.70 -4.28 -10.62
CA THR A 61 0.53 -4.96 -10.21
C THR A 61 0.79 -4.75 -8.72
N ILE A 62 1.17 -5.80 -8.00
CA ILE A 62 1.54 -5.72 -6.58
C ILE A 62 2.94 -6.32 -6.44
N THR A 63 3.89 -5.54 -5.93
CA THR A 63 5.23 -6.02 -5.63
C THR A 63 5.75 -5.53 -4.27
N ASN A 64 6.92 -6.00 -3.87
CA ASN A 64 7.67 -5.52 -2.71
C ASN A 64 9.02 -4.94 -3.14
N ALA A 65 9.49 -3.94 -2.41
CA ALA A 65 10.83 -3.38 -2.53
C ALA A 65 11.92 -4.42 -2.25
N TRP A 66 11.65 -5.40 -1.39
CA TRP A 66 12.52 -6.53 -1.11
C TRP A 66 11.79 -7.85 -1.38
N SER A 67 12.46 -8.79 -2.06
CA SER A 67 11.86 -10.07 -2.47
C SER A 67 11.89 -11.17 -1.40
N HIS A 68 12.77 -11.05 -0.40
CA HIS A 68 12.94 -12.06 0.64
C HIS A 68 11.98 -11.85 1.81
N ILE A 69 11.59 -12.95 2.43
CA ILE A 69 10.66 -12.98 3.56
C ILE A 69 11.34 -12.45 4.81
N GLU A 70 10.71 -11.47 5.46
CA GLU A 70 11.18 -10.87 6.71
C GLU A 70 10.09 -10.94 7.78
N HIS A 71 10.34 -11.77 8.80
CA HIS A 71 9.55 -11.74 10.03
C HIS A 71 10.39 -12.21 11.23
N ARG A 72 10.09 -11.67 12.41
CA ARG A 72 10.92 -11.84 13.61
C ARG A 72 11.28 -13.29 13.93
N LYS A 73 10.36 -14.22 13.72
CA LYS A 73 10.60 -15.66 13.98
C LYS A 73 11.63 -16.29 13.04
N LEU A 74 11.80 -15.78 11.83
CA LEU A 74 12.71 -16.31 10.81
C LEU A 74 14.02 -15.53 10.77
N THR A 75 13.95 -14.20 10.73
CA THR A 75 15.11 -13.33 10.47
C THR A 75 15.46 -12.39 11.62
N GLY A 76 14.68 -12.39 12.71
CA GLY A 76 14.85 -11.46 13.84
C GLY A 76 14.37 -10.02 13.56
N ARG A 77 14.01 -9.70 12.31
CA ARG A 77 13.54 -8.37 11.89
C ARG A 77 12.20 -8.45 11.16
N THR A 78 11.65 -7.30 10.78
CA THR A 78 10.34 -7.20 10.09
C THR A 78 10.42 -6.45 8.77
N GLU A 79 11.58 -5.88 8.45
CA GLU A 79 11.84 -5.13 7.22
C GLU A 79 13.31 -5.34 6.81
N ALA A 80 13.57 -5.19 5.51
CA ALA A 80 14.92 -5.11 4.98
C ALA A 80 15.62 -3.82 5.40
N THR A 81 16.95 -3.82 5.32
CA THR A 81 17.76 -2.60 5.50
C THR A 81 17.78 -1.76 4.23
N VAL A 82 18.11 -0.48 4.39
CA VAL A 82 18.37 0.45 3.27
C VAL A 82 19.39 -0.11 2.28
N ARG A 83 20.46 -0.75 2.78
CA ARG A 83 21.50 -1.32 1.91
C ARG A 83 20.97 -2.45 1.03
N GLU A 84 20.12 -3.31 1.59
CA GLU A 84 19.55 -4.45 0.86
C GLU A 84 18.56 -4.01 -0.22
N VAL A 85 17.69 -3.04 0.10
CA VAL A 85 16.71 -2.55 -0.88
C VAL A 85 17.35 -1.74 -2.01
N LEU A 86 18.56 -1.21 -1.80
CA LEU A 86 19.30 -0.42 -2.78
C LEU A 86 20.40 -1.20 -3.51
N THR A 87 20.50 -2.52 -3.34
CA THR A 87 21.46 -3.30 -4.14
C THR A 87 21.06 -3.28 -5.61
N GLU A 88 22.05 -3.28 -6.50
CA GLU A 88 21.80 -3.24 -7.95
C GLU A 88 20.98 -4.44 -8.44
N GLU A 89 21.22 -5.62 -7.85
CA GLU A 89 20.44 -6.83 -8.11
C GLU A 89 18.95 -6.62 -7.75
N ASN A 90 18.67 -6.09 -6.56
CA ASN A 90 17.30 -5.86 -6.13
C ASN A 90 16.61 -4.76 -6.95
N LEU A 91 17.32 -3.68 -7.26
CA LEU A 91 16.80 -2.60 -8.09
C LEU A 91 16.51 -3.09 -9.51
N THR A 92 17.37 -3.93 -10.09
CA THR A 92 17.13 -4.54 -11.41
C THR A 92 15.91 -5.44 -11.43
N ARG A 93 15.72 -6.25 -10.38
CA ARG A 93 14.49 -7.04 -10.21
C ARG A 93 13.26 -6.13 -10.12
N LEU A 94 13.27 -5.15 -9.23
CA LEU A 94 12.14 -4.26 -9.01
C LEU A 94 11.81 -3.45 -10.27
N GLU A 95 12.83 -2.99 -11.00
CA GLU A 95 12.68 -2.36 -12.31
C GLU A 95 11.96 -3.27 -13.29
N ALA A 96 12.40 -4.54 -13.42
CA ALA A 96 11.78 -5.48 -14.35
C ALA A 96 10.29 -5.73 -14.03
N GLU A 97 9.92 -5.76 -12.75
CA GLU A 97 8.54 -5.92 -12.30
C GLU A 97 7.69 -4.65 -12.54
N LEU A 98 8.29 -3.46 -12.45
CA LEU A 98 7.61 -2.18 -12.65
C LEU A 98 7.65 -1.69 -14.10
N ARG A 99 8.51 -2.26 -14.96
CA ARG A 99 8.67 -1.87 -16.36
C ARG A 99 7.36 -1.81 -17.15
N PRO A 100 6.41 -2.76 -17.00
CA PRO A 100 5.14 -2.69 -17.72
C PRO A 100 4.21 -1.58 -17.23
N VAL A 101 4.49 -0.93 -16.10
CA VAL A 101 3.59 0.06 -15.49
C VAL A 101 3.75 1.40 -16.20
N GLU A 102 2.64 1.95 -16.69
CA GLU A 102 2.63 3.14 -17.54
C GLU A 102 2.03 4.37 -16.83
N GLY A 103 1.13 4.17 -15.86
CA GLY A 103 0.40 5.27 -15.22
C GLY A 103 0.99 5.71 -13.88
N LEU A 104 0.79 4.88 -12.85
CA LEU A 104 1.00 5.26 -11.46
C LEU A 104 1.65 4.14 -10.64
N VAL A 105 2.73 4.47 -9.94
CA VAL A 105 3.37 3.62 -8.93
C VAL A 105 3.07 4.20 -7.55
N ILE A 106 2.35 3.45 -6.72
CA ILE A 106 2.01 3.80 -5.34
C ILE A 106 2.91 3.03 -4.39
N THR A 107 3.73 3.73 -3.62
CA THR A 107 4.60 3.09 -2.63
C THR A 107 3.97 3.15 -1.23
N SER A 108 3.88 2.01 -0.55
CA SER A 108 3.35 1.89 0.81
C SER A 108 4.47 1.69 1.82
N GLY A 109 4.94 2.78 2.44
CA GLY A 109 5.99 2.79 3.46
C GLY A 109 7.38 3.20 2.94
N GLY A 110 8.32 3.39 3.88
CA GLY A 110 9.61 4.04 3.63
C GLY A 110 10.54 3.26 2.70
N MET A 111 10.69 1.95 2.90
CA MET A 111 11.57 1.13 2.05
C MET A 111 11.07 1.05 0.60
N ALA A 112 9.75 0.94 0.41
CA ALA A 112 9.13 1.00 -0.90
C ALA A 112 9.41 2.33 -1.61
N ALA A 113 9.18 3.45 -0.91
CA ALA A 113 9.45 4.78 -1.43
C ALA A 113 10.93 4.95 -1.80
N LEU A 114 11.84 4.50 -0.94
CA LEU A 114 13.28 4.62 -1.14
C LEU A 114 13.76 3.86 -2.39
N ALA A 115 13.33 2.59 -2.56
CA ALA A 115 13.72 1.79 -3.72
C ALA A 115 13.16 2.37 -5.04
N VAL A 116 11.89 2.76 -5.06
CA VAL A 116 11.26 3.35 -6.25
C VAL A 116 11.87 4.71 -6.60
N ASN A 117 12.20 5.54 -5.61
CA ASN A 117 12.87 6.82 -5.84
C ASN A 117 14.29 6.65 -6.36
N ALA A 118 15.02 5.61 -5.92
CA ALA A 118 16.33 5.28 -6.48
C ALA A 118 16.20 4.92 -7.98
N LEU A 119 15.21 4.10 -8.35
CA LEU A 119 14.94 3.77 -9.75
C LEU A 119 14.55 5.00 -10.58
N LYS A 120 13.64 5.84 -10.06
CA LYS A 120 13.20 7.07 -10.75
C LYS A 120 14.37 8.04 -10.95
N SER A 121 15.19 8.24 -9.92
CA SER A 121 16.37 9.15 -9.99
C SER A 121 17.44 8.64 -10.96
N ALA A 122 17.54 7.33 -11.14
CA ALA A 122 18.43 6.70 -12.12
C ALA A 122 17.84 6.63 -13.55
N GLY A 123 16.63 7.16 -13.77
CA GLY A 123 15.95 7.08 -15.08
C GLY A 123 15.50 5.67 -15.47
N ARG A 124 15.37 4.76 -14.51
CA ARG A 124 15.00 3.35 -14.72
C ARG A 124 13.49 3.10 -14.66
N ILE A 125 12.72 4.09 -14.24
CA ILE A 125 11.27 4.13 -14.37
C ILE A 125 10.93 5.19 -15.40
N HIS A 126 10.00 4.89 -16.31
CA HIS A 126 9.54 5.82 -17.35
C HIS A 126 9.21 7.20 -16.74
N ASN A 127 9.67 8.27 -17.40
CA ASN A 127 9.52 9.63 -16.87
C ASN A 127 8.05 10.04 -16.68
N GLU A 128 7.17 9.51 -17.53
CA GLU A 128 5.72 9.76 -17.51
C GLU A 128 5.00 9.04 -16.35
N VAL A 129 5.58 7.94 -15.83
CA VAL A 129 5.02 7.21 -14.70
C VAL A 129 5.09 8.08 -13.44
N LYS A 130 3.93 8.35 -12.86
CA LYS A 130 3.80 9.08 -11.61
C LYS A 130 4.18 8.19 -10.44
N VAL A 131 4.80 8.77 -9.42
CA VAL A 131 5.14 8.06 -8.18
C VAL A 131 4.45 8.76 -7.03
N LEU A 132 3.59 8.04 -6.32
CA LEU A 132 2.90 8.52 -5.13
C LEU A 132 3.35 7.74 -3.90
N HIS A 133 3.77 8.47 -2.87
CA HIS A 133 4.15 7.88 -1.59
C HIS A 133 3.00 7.98 -0.59
N ILE A 134 2.52 6.82 -0.13
CA ILE A 134 1.53 6.73 0.94
C ILE A 134 2.13 6.10 2.19
N ARG A 135 1.44 6.31 3.32
CA ARG A 135 1.75 5.60 4.57
C ARG A 135 1.59 4.10 4.38
N HIS A 136 2.35 3.32 5.15
CA HIS A 136 2.23 1.87 5.10
C HIS A 136 0.80 1.43 5.46
N LEU A 137 0.22 0.49 4.71
CA LEU A 137 -1.16 -0.01 4.97
C LEU A 137 -1.26 -0.97 6.17
N GLY A 138 -0.26 -0.96 7.05
CA GLY A 138 -0.25 -1.74 8.29
C GLY A 138 -0.92 -0.96 9.41
N LEU A 139 -1.51 -1.65 10.39
CA LEU A 139 -2.26 -1.00 11.47
C LEU A 139 -1.44 0.04 12.24
N ARG A 140 -0.13 -0.19 12.44
CA ARG A 140 0.75 0.76 13.14
C ARG A 140 0.77 2.12 12.46
N ALA A 141 0.93 2.15 11.13
CA ALA A 141 0.99 3.37 10.36
C ALA A 141 -0.40 3.99 10.15
N LEU A 142 -1.43 3.17 9.86
CA LEU A 142 -2.81 3.67 9.74
C LEU A 142 -3.27 4.34 11.04
N ASN A 143 -2.96 3.78 12.22
CA ASN A 143 -3.35 4.34 13.52
C ASN A 143 -2.69 5.69 13.84
N GLN A 144 -1.74 6.17 13.02
CA GLN A 144 -1.22 7.53 13.10
C GLN A 144 -2.17 8.56 12.49
N ILE A 145 -3.13 8.15 11.65
CA ILE A 145 -4.20 9.01 11.13
C ILE A 145 -5.23 9.22 12.24
N LYS A 146 -5.31 10.47 12.73
CA LYS A 146 -6.12 10.88 13.90
C LYS A 146 -7.44 11.57 13.53
N VAL A 147 -7.56 12.04 12.29
CA VAL A 147 -8.76 12.71 11.78
C VAL A 147 -9.22 12.02 10.51
N ASP A 148 -10.53 12.04 10.24
CA ASP A 148 -11.11 11.49 9.02
C ASP A 148 -11.07 12.50 7.86
N VAL A 149 -11.67 12.13 6.72
CA VAL A 149 -11.70 12.96 5.50
C VAL A 149 -12.45 14.28 5.67
N ARG A 150 -13.28 14.44 6.71
CA ARG A 150 -14.00 15.68 7.03
C ARG A 150 -13.25 16.52 8.07
N GLY A 151 -12.11 16.03 8.57
CA GLY A 151 -11.35 16.67 9.64
C GLY A 151 -11.82 16.29 11.05
N GLU A 152 -12.78 15.37 11.17
CA GLU A 152 -13.33 14.97 12.47
C GLU A 152 -12.43 13.94 13.18
N PRO A 153 -12.26 14.01 14.50
CA PRO A 153 -11.42 13.06 15.23
C PRO A 153 -11.89 11.59 15.10
N ILE A 154 -10.95 10.71 14.78
CA ILE A 154 -11.16 9.26 14.79
C ILE A 154 -10.94 8.76 16.23
N LEU A 155 -12.05 8.68 16.97
CA LEU A 155 -12.08 8.28 18.37
C LEU A 155 -11.47 6.89 18.60
N SER A 156 -10.90 6.67 19.78
CA SER A 156 -10.46 5.33 20.17
C SER A 156 -11.67 4.37 20.27
N VAL A 157 -11.41 3.06 20.22
CA VAL A 157 -12.49 2.07 20.41
C VAL A 157 -13.16 2.25 21.77
N ALA A 158 -12.40 2.50 22.83
CA ALA A 158 -12.95 2.73 24.16
C ALA A 158 -13.87 3.96 24.20
N ASP A 159 -13.44 5.07 23.58
CA ASP A 159 -14.24 6.31 23.56
C ASP A 159 -15.52 6.16 22.72
N GLN A 160 -15.49 5.34 21.66
CA GLN A 160 -16.69 5.05 20.87
C GLN A 160 -17.70 4.23 21.64
N LEU A 161 -17.25 3.17 22.32
CA LEU A 161 -18.11 2.34 23.15
C LEU A 161 -18.72 3.10 24.33
N ALA A 162 -18.01 4.13 24.82
CA ALA A 162 -18.52 5.03 25.84
C ALA A 162 -19.58 6.02 25.30
N LYS A 163 -19.51 6.39 24.02
CA LYS A 163 -20.47 7.29 23.36
C LYS A 163 -21.68 6.55 22.77
N ASP A 164 -21.46 5.34 22.27
CA ASP A 164 -22.47 4.51 21.64
C ASP A 164 -22.34 3.09 22.19
N HIS A 165 -23.20 2.77 23.15
CA HIS A 165 -23.23 1.49 23.83
C HIS A 165 -23.79 0.35 22.95
N SER A 166 -24.27 0.65 21.74
CA SER A 166 -24.77 -0.36 20.79
C SER A 166 -23.65 -0.95 19.91
N LEU A 167 -22.51 -0.26 19.80
CA LEU A 167 -21.36 -0.74 19.05
C LEU A 167 -20.64 -1.87 19.80
N SER A 168 -20.19 -2.88 19.06
CA SER A 168 -19.21 -3.83 19.57
C SER A 168 -17.77 -3.34 19.29
N SER A 169 -16.83 -3.74 20.14
CA SER A 169 -15.39 -3.42 19.96
C SER A 169 -14.86 -3.79 18.55
N PRO A 170 -15.19 -4.97 17.97
CA PRO A 170 -14.80 -5.30 16.60
C PRO A 170 -15.42 -4.38 15.53
N GLN A 171 -16.67 -3.94 15.71
CA GLN A 171 -17.32 -3.01 14.77
C GLN A 171 -16.64 -1.64 14.81
N ALA A 172 -16.48 -1.07 16.00
CA ALA A 172 -15.78 0.21 16.21
C ALA A 172 -14.36 0.20 15.62
N GLY A 173 -13.62 -0.91 15.80
CA GLY A 173 -12.28 -1.08 15.20
C GLY A 173 -12.28 -1.12 13.66
N ARG A 174 -13.29 -1.76 13.05
CA ARG A 174 -13.45 -1.80 11.59
C ARG A 174 -13.81 -0.42 11.04
N GLU A 175 -14.76 0.27 11.65
CA GLU A 175 -15.14 1.63 11.26
C GLU A 175 -13.97 2.59 11.31
N ASN A 176 -13.18 2.52 12.38
CA ASN A 176 -11.95 3.29 12.50
C ASN A 176 -10.94 3.01 11.40
N THR A 177 -10.75 1.73 11.05
CA THR A 177 -9.86 1.35 9.94
C THR A 177 -10.40 1.89 8.62
N MET A 178 -11.70 1.79 8.38
CA MET A 178 -12.34 2.31 7.17
C MET A 178 -12.15 3.83 7.03
N LYS A 179 -12.43 4.61 8.08
CA LYS A 179 -12.21 6.07 8.07
C LYS A 179 -10.77 6.45 7.71
N ARG A 180 -9.78 5.68 8.19
CA ARG A 180 -8.36 5.90 7.89
C ARG A 180 -8.02 5.55 6.45
N LEU A 181 -8.61 4.48 5.92
CA LEU A 181 -8.43 4.11 4.52
C LEU A 181 -9.11 5.09 3.56
N GLU A 182 -10.23 5.72 3.97
CA GLU A 182 -10.84 6.81 3.21
C GLU A 182 -9.93 8.04 3.11
N VAL A 183 -9.16 8.34 4.16
CA VAL A 183 -8.12 9.40 4.13
C VAL A 183 -7.03 9.04 3.13
N VAL A 184 -6.51 7.81 3.16
CA VAL A 184 -5.51 7.34 2.18
C VAL A 184 -6.08 7.38 0.76
N ALA A 185 -7.33 6.97 0.55
CA ALA A 185 -7.99 7.05 -0.75
C ALA A 185 -8.17 8.49 -1.25
N ALA A 186 -8.42 9.44 -0.33
CA ALA A 186 -8.49 10.86 -0.66
C ALA A 186 -7.11 11.44 -1.02
N GLU A 187 -6.04 11.01 -0.34
CA GLU A 187 -4.66 11.36 -0.70
C GLU A 187 -4.33 10.87 -2.12
N ILE A 188 -4.64 9.61 -2.45
CA ILE A 188 -4.48 9.06 -3.80
C ILE A 188 -5.33 9.83 -4.82
N GLY A 189 -6.59 10.12 -4.49
CA GLY A 189 -7.50 10.83 -5.37
C GLY A 189 -7.06 12.25 -5.74
N LYS A 190 -6.43 12.98 -4.82
CA LYS A 190 -5.89 14.31 -5.12
C LYS A 190 -4.87 14.26 -6.25
N GLU A 191 -3.97 13.29 -6.22
CA GLU A 191 -2.96 13.10 -7.27
C GLU A 191 -3.57 12.66 -8.60
N LEU A 192 -4.66 11.88 -8.56
CA LEU A 192 -5.37 11.50 -9.79
C LEU A 192 -6.04 12.72 -10.45
N ILE A 193 -6.57 13.66 -9.67
CA ILE A 193 -7.31 14.84 -10.16
C ILE A 193 -6.40 15.99 -10.59
N ILE A 194 -5.31 16.26 -9.85
CA ILE A 194 -4.39 17.40 -10.11
C ILE A 194 -3.76 17.33 -11.52
N HIS A 195 -3.78 16.17 -12.15
CA HIS A 195 -3.18 15.95 -13.46
C HIS A 195 -4.19 15.80 -14.60
N GLU A 196 -5.44 16.25 -14.40
CA GLU A 196 -6.46 16.39 -15.43
C GLU A 196 -6.73 17.85 -15.84
N LEU A 197 -5.90 18.80 -15.36
CA LEU A 197 -5.90 20.22 -15.72
C LEU A 197 -4.56 20.61 -16.34
#